data_AF-A0A523WKE7-F1
#
_entry.id   AF-A0A523WKE7-F1
#
_cell.length_a   1.000
_cell.length_b   1.000
_cell.length_c   1.000
_cell.angle_alpha   90.00
_cell.angle_beta   90.00
_cell.angle_gamma   90.00
#
_symmetry.space_group_name_H-M   'P 1'
#
loop_
_entity.id
_entity.type
_entity.pdbx_description
1 polymer ?
#
loop_
_entity_poly.entity_id
_entity_poly.type
_entity_poly.pdbx_seq_one_letter_code
_entity_poly.pdbx_strand_id
1 'polypeptide(L)'
;MRKFSGQFLLVILCPLCILVLAADISAQEEITVTSTGLGVIIAGDVGKARDEALNDALRKAVEQAVGTIISARSVVENAVLIQDNIYSKTSGYIKSYNLVREGKSVNIPNTYEVAITATVSKASIKDDLAALGILIERKGFPRMMVLIEEKNIEQHQWVREAHNLNTAEQKVQEIFRNKGFEFVDQKTAFRNLQRDQEMAINRGDTEAAVALGNRSGAEVIITGNAIAKKSSATVELGGMISVQANVNMRAIRTDNADIIASASASAPQVHIDDVTGGV
;
A
#
# COMPACT_ATOMS: atom_id res chain seq x y z
N MET A 1 -30.43 -69.58 40.34
CA MET A 1 -29.16 -69.43 41.10
C MET A 1 -28.26 -68.45 40.37
N ARG A 2 -27.61 -67.56 41.15
CA ARG A 2 -26.45 -66.70 40.84
C ARG A 2 -26.65 -65.38 40.06
N LYS A 3 -26.46 -64.30 40.84
CA LYS A 3 -26.19 -62.88 40.52
C LYS A 3 -24.87 -62.68 39.76
N PHE A 4 -24.73 -61.57 39.03
CA PHE A 4 -23.56 -60.67 38.91
C PHE A 4 -23.99 -59.51 37.95
N SER A 5 -24.49 -58.36 38.42
CA SER A 5 -23.78 -57.12 38.80
C SER A 5 -22.88 -56.49 37.72
N GLY A 6 -23.23 -55.28 37.26
CA GLY A 6 -22.36 -54.41 36.47
C GLY A 6 -23.09 -53.13 36.02
N GLN A 7 -22.79 -52.02 36.67
CA GLN A 7 -23.23 -50.65 36.37
C GLN A 7 -22.62 -50.14 35.03
N PHE A 8 -23.29 -49.18 34.38
CA PHE A 8 -22.77 -47.97 33.67
C PHE A 8 -23.89 -47.48 32.72
N LEU A 9 -24.59 -46.39 33.02
CA LEU A 9 -24.22 -44.99 32.74
C LEU A 9 -25.07 -44.43 31.57
N LEU A 10 -26.27 -43.98 31.96
CA LEU A 10 -26.88 -42.68 31.64
C LEU A 10 -26.37 -41.93 30.39
N VAL A 11 -27.16 -41.98 29.31
CA VAL A 11 -27.19 -40.94 28.27
C VAL A 11 -28.65 -40.52 28.10
N ILE A 12 -29.09 -39.58 28.93
CA ILE A 12 -30.37 -38.90 28.79
C ILE A 12 -30.19 -37.84 27.70
N LEU A 13 -30.78 -38.14 26.54
CA LEU A 13 -30.90 -37.27 25.37
C LEU A 13 -31.73 -36.03 25.77
N CYS A 14 -31.05 -34.89 25.95
CA CYS A 14 -31.67 -33.60 26.21
C CYS A 14 -32.10 -32.95 24.88
N PRO A 15 -33.39 -32.79 24.57
CA PRO A 15 -33.84 -32.16 23.33
C PRO A 15 -34.07 -30.65 23.56
N LEU A 16 -33.07 -29.94 24.09
CA LEU A 16 -33.15 -28.51 24.40
C LEU A 16 -31.92 -27.73 23.88
N CYS A 17 -31.43 -28.06 22.69
CA CYS A 17 -30.23 -27.41 22.16
C CYS A 17 -30.17 -27.31 20.63
N ILE A 18 -31.31 -27.08 19.96
CA ILE A 18 -31.33 -26.76 18.52
C ILE A 18 -32.24 -25.55 18.30
N LEU A 19 -31.78 -24.40 18.77
CA LEU A 19 -32.15 -23.10 18.20
C LEU A 19 -30.96 -22.14 18.39
N VAL A 20 -29.79 -22.54 17.90
CA VAL A 20 -28.69 -21.60 17.68
C VAL A 20 -29.06 -20.83 16.41
N LEU A 21 -29.73 -19.69 16.59
CA LEU A 21 -29.69 -18.63 15.59
C LEU A 21 -28.20 -18.36 15.32
N ALA A 22 -27.76 -18.70 14.11
CA ALA A 22 -26.57 -18.09 13.54
C ALA A 22 -26.86 -16.59 13.45
N ALA A 23 -26.48 -15.85 14.49
CA ALA A 23 -26.20 -14.44 14.32
C ALA A 23 -24.97 -14.41 13.41
N ASP A 24 -25.19 -14.20 12.12
CA ASP A 24 -24.19 -13.62 11.24
C ASP A 24 -23.81 -12.29 11.89
N ILE A 25 -22.82 -12.32 12.78
CA ILE A 25 -22.06 -11.15 13.16
C ILE A 25 -21.32 -10.80 11.89
N SER A 26 -22.01 -10.05 11.01
CA SER A 26 -21.36 -9.27 9.99
C SER A 26 -20.34 -8.45 10.75
N ALA A 27 -19.06 -8.77 10.58
CA ALA A 27 -17.96 -7.95 11.04
C ALA A 27 -18.11 -6.60 10.32
N GLN A 28 -18.88 -5.69 10.91
CA GLN A 28 -18.97 -4.32 10.44
C GLN A 28 -17.58 -3.73 10.66
N GLU A 29 -16.95 -3.32 9.56
CA GLU A 29 -15.65 -2.69 9.59
C GLU A 29 -15.84 -1.35 10.32
N GLU A 30 -15.46 -1.32 11.60
CA GLU A 30 -15.59 -0.19 12.50
C GLU A 30 -14.21 0.36 12.85
N ILE A 31 -14.13 1.68 13.02
CA ILE A 31 -12.94 2.37 13.46
C ILE A 31 -13.26 3.06 14.78
N THR A 32 -12.49 2.77 15.82
CA THR A 32 -12.56 3.49 17.09
C THR A 32 -11.46 4.54 17.14
N VAL A 33 -11.85 5.80 17.36
CA VAL A 33 -10.93 6.94 17.41
C VAL A 33 -11.21 7.81 18.62
N THR A 34 -10.17 8.44 19.14
CA THR A 34 -10.27 9.42 20.23
C THR A 34 -10.04 10.81 19.65
N SER A 35 -10.99 11.71 19.89
CA SER A 35 -10.98 13.06 19.34
C SER A 35 -11.39 14.09 20.39
N THR A 36 -10.89 15.31 20.22
CA THR A 36 -11.16 16.43 21.11
C THR A 36 -11.69 17.61 20.32
N GLY A 37 -12.88 18.08 20.71
CA GLY A 37 -13.56 19.21 20.12
C GLY A 37 -13.60 20.43 21.03
N LEU A 38 -13.79 21.60 20.43
CA LEU A 38 -13.81 22.90 21.09
C LEU A 38 -15.06 23.70 20.69
N GLY A 39 -15.63 24.43 21.65
CA GLY A 39 -16.75 25.36 21.43
C GLY A 39 -16.57 26.64 22.24
N VAL A 40 -16.88 27.78 21.66
CA VAL A 40 -16.60 29.09 22.29
C VAL A 40 -17.80 29.51 23.15
N ILE A 41 -17.53 29.94 24.38
CA ILE A 41 -18.57 30.38 25.32
C ILE A 41 -18.94 31.84 25.00
N ILE A 42 -19.96 32.07 24.20
CA ILE A 42 -20.40 33.43 23.85
C ILE A 42 -21.46 33.89 24.86
N ALA A 43 -21.30 35.09 25.42
CA ALA A 43 -22.24 35.69 26.37
C ALA A 43 -22.56 34.81 27.62
N GLY A 44 -21.63 33.93 28.00
CA GLY A 44 -21.81 33.03 29.14
C GLY A 44 -22.65 31.78 28.85
N ASP A 45 -23.05 31.55 27.59
CA ASP A 45 -23.82 30.37 27.20
C ASP A 45 -22.91 29.14 27.09
N VAL A 46 -22.77 28.43 28.21
CA VAL A 46 -21.98 27.20 28.31
C VAL A 46 -22.68 26.02 27.63
N GLY A 47 -24.02 26.02 27.58
CA GLY A 47 -24.79 24.94 26.96
C GLY A 47 -24.52 24.87 25.47
N LYS A 48 -24.65 26.00 24.78
CA LYS A 48 -24.33 26.11 23.36
C LYS A 48 -22.87 25.76 23.07
N ALA A 49 -21.92 26.24 23.88
CA ALA A 49 -20.51 25.94 23.72
C ALA A 49 -20.19 24.44 23.89
N ARG A 50 -20.90 23.75 24.80
CA ARG A 50 -20.78 22.31 24.98
C ARG A 50 -21.26 21.55 23.74
N ASP A 51 -22.40 21.94 23.19
CA ASP A 51 -22.97 21.29 22.00
C ASP A 51 -22.08 21.53 20.77
N GLU A 52 -21.54 22.74 20.60
CA GLU A 52 -20.55 23.05 19.57
C GLU A 52 -19.27 22.22 19.74
N ALA A 53 -18.74 22.12 20.97
CA ALA A 53 -17.56 21.31 21.26
C ALA A 53 -17.78 19.82 20.97
N LEU A 54 -18.96 19.29 21.29
CA LEU A 54 -19.31 17.90 20.99
C LEU A 54 -19.38 17.67 19.48
N ASN A 55 -20.07 18.54 18.74
CA ASN A 55 -20.15 18.45 17.28
C ASN A 55 -18.78 18.56 16.60
N ASP A 56 -17.91 19.42 17.14
CA ASP A 56 -16.52 19.53 16.68
C ASP A 56 -15.71 18.26 16.95
N ALA A 57 -15.89 17.62 18.11
CA ALA A 57 -15.23 16.35 18.43
C ALA A 57 -15.71 15.24 17.48
N LEU A 58 -17.03 15.10 17.30
CA LEU A 58 -17.63 14.11 16.40
C LEU A 58 -17.14 14.27 14.95
N ARG A 59 -17.07 15.51 14.44
CA ARG A 59 -16.53 15.79 13.11
C ARG A 59 -15.06 15.41 13.00
N LYS A 60 -14.24 15.77 13.99
CA LYS A 60 -12.82 15.37 14.03
C LYS A 60 -12.62 13.85 14.09
N ALA A 61 -13.50 13.12 14.76
CA ALA A 61 -13.48 11.66 14.74
C ALA A 61 -13.68 11.13 13.30
N VAL A 62 -14.64 11.69 12.56
CA VAL A 62 -14.86 11.33 11.15
C VAL A 62 -13.67 11.75 10.28
N GLU A 63 -13.07 12.93 10.49
CA GLU A 63 -11.84 13.36 9.80
C GLU A 63 -10.70 12.34 10.00
N GLN A 64 -10.47 11.89 11.24
CA GLN A 64 -9.48 10.87 11.55
C GLN A 64 -9.80 9.54 10.85
N ALA A 65 -11.06 9.11 10.87
CA ALA A 65 -11.49 7.88 10.20
C ALA A 65 -11.27 7.97 8.67
N VAL A 66 -11.62 9.09 8.03
CA VAL A 66 -11.36 9.36 6.60
C VAL A 66 -9.86 9.29 6.30
N GLY A 67 -9.02 9.87 7.17
CA GLY A 67 -7.56 9.81 7.04
C GLY A 67 -6.96 8.40 7.13
N THR A 68 -7.69 7.42 7.66
CA THR A 68 -7.28 6.00 7.61
C THR A 68 -7.61 5.31 6.28
N ILE A 69 -8.49 5.91 5.47
CA ILE A 69 -9.02 5.33 4.23
C ILE A 69 -8.33 5.96 3.00
N ILE A 70 -8.08 7.27 3.03
CA ILE A 70 -7.49 8.02 1.91
C ILE A 70 -6.25 8.80 2.34
N SER A 71 -5.37 9.09 1.37
CA SER A 71 -4.12 9.82 1.63
C SER A 71 -4.39 11.30 1.96
N ALA A 72 -3.48 11.91 2.74
CA ALA A 72 -3.54 13.34 3.06
C ALA A 72 -3.58 14.23 1.80
N ARG A 73 -2.90 13.81 0.72
CA ARG A 73 -2.93 14.49 -0.57
C ARG A 73 -4.34 14.52 -1.16
N SER A 74 -5.04 13.38 -1.15
CA SER A 74 -6.39 13.28 -1.69
C SER A 74 -7.43 13.98 -0.84
N VAL A 75 -7.21 14.09 0.48
CA VAL A 75 -8.04 14.94 1.34
C VAL A 75 -7.96 16.40 0.88
N VAL A 76 -6.76 16.90 0.59
CA VAL A 76 -6.58 18.28 0.12
C VAL A 76 -7.11 18.49 -1.29
N GLU A 77 -6.79 17.58 -2.23
CA GLU A 77 -7.25 17.67 -3.62
C GLU A 77 -8.78 17.62 -3.75
N ASN A 78 -9.46 16.88 -2.85
CA ASN A 78 -10.91 16.70 -2.88
C ASN A 78 -11.63 17.40 -1.71
N ALA A 79 -11.01 18.43 -1.11
CA ALA A 79 -11.50 19.05 0.13
C ALA A 79 -12.96 19.50 0.05
N VAL A 80 -13.39 20.10 -1.07
CA VAL A 80 -14.77 20.56 -1.28
C VAL A 80 -15.75 19.38 -1.26
N LEU A 81 -15.46 18.32 -2.00
CA LEU A 81 -16.34 17.15 -2.07
C LEU A 81 -16.47 16.46 -0.71
N ILE A 82 -15.36 16.33 0.01
CA ILE A 82 -15.33 15.73 1.35
C ILE A 82 -16.11 16.60 2.34
N GLN A 83 -15.91 17.92 2.31
CA GLN A 83 -16.63 18.86 3.16
C GLN A 83 -18.15 18.75 2.95
N ASP A 84 -18.59 18.77 1.70
CA ASP A 84 -20.01 18.85 1.35
C ASP A 84 -20.75 17.52 1.51
N ASN A 85 -20.07 16.38 1.34
CA ASN A 85 -20.73 15.08 1.32
C ASN A 85 -20.40 14.18 2.51
N ILE A 86 -19.24 14.37 3.15
CA ILE A 86 -18.80 13.54 4.29
C ILE A 86 -18.95 14.34 5.58
N TYR A 87 -18.26 15.47 5.73
CA TYR A 87 -18.27 16.20 7.01
C TYR A 87 -19.63 16.83 7.33
N SER A 88 -20.43 17.19 6.31
CA SER A 88 -21.82 17.60 6.48
C SER A 88 -22.74 16.49 7.02
N LYS A 89 -22.39 15.22 6.82
CA LYS A 89 -23.17 14.03 7.23
C LYS A 89 -22.55 13.28 8.41
N THR A 90 -21.70 13.93 9.19
CA THR A 90 -20.95 13.37 10.33
C THR A 90 -21.78 12.40 11.19
N SER A 91 -23.00 12.78 11.59
CA SER A 91 -23.86 11.94 12.44
C SER A 91 -24.26 10.61 11.81
N GLY A 92 -24.33 10.52 10.48
CA GLY A 92 -24.67 9.28 9.77
C GLY A 92 -23.57 8.21 9.83
N TYR A 93 -22.31 8.63 10.06
CA TYR A 93 -21.17 7.71 10.13
C TYR A 93 -20.87 7.23 11.55
N ILE A 94 -21.36 7.94 12.56
CA ILE A 94 -21.06 7.64 13.97
C ILE A 94 -22.06 6.62 14.49
N LYS A 95 -21.55 5.44 14.88
CA LYS A 95 -22.36 4.38 15.47
C LYS A 95 -22.62 4.64 16.95
N SER A 96 -21.58 5.04 17.67
CA SER A 96 -21.65 5.38 19.09
C SER A 96 -20.48 6.26 19.48
N TYR A 97 -20.62 6.97 20.60
CA TYR A 97 -19.51 7.68 21.22
C TYR A 97 -19.63 7.59 22.75
N ASN A 98 -18.47 7.58 23.40
CA ASN A 98 -18.33 7.64 24.84
C ASN A 98 -17.66 8.94 25.23
N LEU A 99 -18.25 9.67 26.16
CA LEU A 99 -17.68 10.88 26.71
C LEU A 99 -16.56 10.53 27.69
N VAL A 100 -15.33 10.95 27.37
CA VAL A 100 -14.15 10.71 28.20
C VAL A 100 -13.92 11.86 29.17
N ARG A 101 -14.06 13.09 28.67
CA ARG A 101 -13.87 14.32 29.46
C ARG A 101 -14.66 15.46 28.85
N GLU A 102 -15.24 16.29 29.70
CA GLU A 102 -15.81 17.59 29.31
C GLU A 102 -15.50 18.66 30.35
N GLY A 103 -15.43 19.92 29.93
CA GLY A 103 -15.26 21.03 30.85
C GLY A 103 -14.80 22.30 30.17
N LYS A 104 -14.63 23.37 30.96
CA LYS A 104 -13.97 24.58 30.47
C LYS A 104 -12.50 24.25 30.18
N SER A 105 -12.02 24.67 29.01
CA SER A 105 -10.63 24.49 28.62
C SER A 105 -9.73 25.20 29.61
N VAL A 106 -8.70 24.49 30.08
CA VAL A 106 -7.66 25.06 30.95
C VAL A 106 -6.70 25.93 30.14
N ASN A 107 -6.52 25.60 28.86
CA ASN A 107 -5.51 26.20 28.00
C ASN A 107 -6.03 27.39 27.19
N ILE A 108 -7.34 27.40 26.88
CA ILE A 108 -7.95 28.40 26.01
C ILE A 108 -9.04 29.13 26.79
N PRO A 109 -8.92 30.46 27.00
CA PRO A 109 -9.92 31.21 27.73
C PRO A 109 -11.26 31.14 27.01
N ASN A 110 -12.34 31.10 27.80
CA ASN A 110 -13.71 31.18 27.30
C ASN A 110 -14.09 30.08 26.28
N THR A 111 -13.46 28.91 26.40
CA THR A 111 -13.70 27.76 25.51
C THR A 111 -14.13 26.56 26.34
N TYR A 112 -15.08 25.80 25.83
CA TYR A 112 -15.49 24.51 26.34
C TYR A 112 -14.83 23.41 25.51
N GLU A 113 -14.33 22.37 26.16
CA GLU A 113 -13.60 21.27 25.55
C GLU A 113 -14.29 19.95 25.86
N VAL A 114 -14.45 19.12 24.83
CA VAL A 114 -15.10 17.81 24.92
C VAL A 114 -14.18 16.79 24.26
N ALA A 115 -13.79 15.76 25.01
CA ALA A 115 -13.03 14.62 24.52
C ALA A 115 -13.91 13.37 24.51
N ILE A 116 -13.98 12.71 23.36
CA ILE A 116 -14.79 11.52 23.14
C ILE A 116 -13.95 10.39 22.55
N THR A 117 -14.37 9.17 22.82
CA THR A 117 -14.02 7.99 22.05
C THR A 117 -15.21 7.63 21.18
N ALA A 118 -15.09 7.78 19.86
CA ALA A 118 -16.16 7.51 18.92
C ALA A 118 -15.89 6.25 18.12
N THR A 119 -16.93 5.45 17.90
CA THR A 119 -16.95 4.31 16.98
C THR A 119 -17.61 4.76 15.68
N VAL A 120 -16.86 4.72 14.60
CA VAL A 120 -17.24 5.22 13.28
C VAL A 120 -17.34 4.06 12.30
N SER A 121 -18.39 4.05 11.47
CA SER A 121 -18.59 3.05 10.44
C SER A 121 -17.64 3.28 9.26
N LYS A 122 -16.59 2.46 9.16
CA LYS A 122 -15.64 2.53 8.04
C LYS A 122 -16.32 2.18 6.71
N ALA A 123 -17.19 1.17 6.73
CA ALA A 123 -17.93 0.73 5.54
C ALA A 123 -18.74 1.89 4.93
N SER A 124 -19.53 2.59 5.75
CA SER A 124 -20.37 3.69 5.27
C SER A 124 -19.56 4.85 4.68
N ILE A 125 -18.44 5.22 5.32
CA ILE A 125 -17.53 6.26 4.81
C ILE A 125 -16.90 5.80 3.48
N LYS A 126 -16.46 4.54 3.41
CA LYS A 126 -15.85 3.97 2.21
C LYS A 126 -16.82 3.99 1.03
N ASP A 127 -18.06 3.60 1.25
CA ASP A 127 -19.10 3.58 0.20
C ASP A 127 -19.36 4.98 -0.36
N ASP A 128 -19.47 5.99 0.50
CA ASP A 128 -19.68 7.38 0.06
C ASP A 128 -18.44 7.96 -0.65
N LEU A 129 -17.24 7.69 -0.13
CA LEU A 129 -15.99 8.07 -0.82
C LEU A 129 -15.86 7.36 -2.18
N ALA A 130 -16.36 6.13 -2.32
CA ALA A 130 -16.38 5.39 -3.57
C ALA A 130 -17.35 6.03 -4.57
N ALA A 131 -18.56 6.38 -4.11
CA ALA A 131 -19.57 7.06 -4.92
C ALA A 131 -19.09 8.42 -5.43
N LEU A 132 -18.23 9.11 -4.68
CA LEU A 132 -17.58 10.36 -5.08
C LEU A 132 -16.34 10.16 -5.97
N GLY A 133 -15.89 8.92 -6.17
CA GLY A 133 -14.66 8.62 -6.90
C GLY A 133 -13.37 9.06 -6.19
N ILE A 134 -13.43 9.34 -4.89
CA ILE A 134 -12.30 9.86 -4.08
C ILE A 134 -11.46 8.72 -3.51
N LEU A 135 -12.05 7.52 -3.38
CA LEU A 135 -11.27 6.35 -2.99
C LEU A 135 -10.11 6.20 -3.96
N ILE A 136 -8.91 6.48 -3.44
CA ILE A 136 -7.68 6.04 -4.04
C ILE A 136 -7.71 4.52 -3.93
N GLU A 137 -8.33 3.85 -4.90
CA GLU A 137 -7.58 2.74 -5.48
C GLU A 137 -6.20 3.34 -5.80
N ARG A 138 -5.11 2.63 -5.54
CA ARG A 138 -3.78 2.99 -6.05
C ARG A 138 -3.73 3.03 -7.60
N LYS A 139 -4.86 3.24 -8.29
CA LYS A 139 -5.02 3.69 -9.66
C LYS A 139 -4.12 4.90 -9.90
N GLY A 140 -2.90 4.61 -10.36
CA GLY A 140 -1.88 5.59 -10.72
C GLY A 140 -0.49 5.25 -10.18
N PHE A 141 -0.39 4.65 -8.99
CA PHE A 141 0.89 4.33 -8.33
C PHE A 141 0.91 2.89 -7.81
N PRO A 142 0.87 1.89 -8.71
CA PRO A 142 1.02 0.49 -8.33
C PRO A 142 2.35 0.26 -7.60
N ARG A 143 2.38 -0.68 -6.65
CA ARG A 143 3.66 -1.18 -6.15
C ARG A 143 4.37 -1.94 -7.26
N MET A 144 5.61 -1.56 -7.52
CA MET A 144 6.37 -2.10 -8.63
C MET A 144 7.49 -3.02 -8.17
N MET A 145 7.91 -3.90 -9.06
CA MET A 145 9.15 -4.66 -8.95
C MET A 145 9.93 -4.49 -10.25
N VAL A 146 11.25 -4.34 -10.16
CA VAL A 146 12.13 -4.20 -11.34
C VAL A 146 13.07 -5.39 -11.38
N LEU A 147 13.06 -6.15 -12.48
CA LEU A 147 13.90 -7.33 -12.68
C LEU A 147 14.58 -7.19 -14.03
N ILE A 148 15.75 -6.57 -14.07
CA ILE A 148 16.49 -6.33 -15.31
C ILE A 148 17.69 -7.26 -15.33
N GLU A 149 17.85 -8.01 -16.42
CA GLU A 149 19.06 -8.75 -16.69
C GLU A 149 20.12 -7.80 -17.25
N GLU A 150 21.12 -7.44 -16.46
CA GLU A 150 22.19 -6.53 -16.88
C GLU A 150 23.46 -7.31 -17.26
N LYS A 151 24.06 -6.93 -18.40
CA LYS A 151 25.39 -7.35 -18.82
C LYS A 151 26.26 -6.13 -19.04
N ASN A 152 27.23 -5.93 -18.16
CA ASN A 152 28.27 -4.92 -18.32
C ASN A 152 29.52 -5.49 -19.02
N ILE A 153 30.40 -4.61 -19.47
CA ILE A 153 31.51 -4.87 -20.40
C ILE A 153 32.52 -5.90 -19.87
N GLU A 154 32.71 -6.02 -18.55
CA GLU A 154 33.63 -6.99 -17.94
C GLU A 154 32.97 -8.29 -17.47
N GLN A 155 31.62 -8.35 -17.43
CA GLN A 155 30.92 -9.54 -16.98
C GLN A 155 30.81 -10.59 -18.10
N HIS A 156 31.70 -11.57 -18.02
CA HIS A 156 31.72 -12.75 -18.90
C HIS A 156 30.58 -13.74 -18.61
N GLN A 157 29.81 -13.52 -17.53
CA GLN A 157 28.71 -14.38 -17.11
C GLN A 157 27.49 -13.52 -16.75
N TRP A 158 26.29 -14.05 -17.01
CA TRP A 158 25.01 -13.52 -16.51
C TRP A 158 24.96 -13.70 -15.00
N VAL A 159 25.68 -12.86 -14.24
CA VAL A 159 25.71 -12.96 -12.78
C VAL A 159 24.87 -11.82 -12.24
N ARG A 160 23.60 -12.11 -11.99
CA ARG A 160 22.87 -11.40 -10.96
C ARG A 160 23.52 -11.79 -9.64
N GLU A 161 24.40 -10.93 -9.14
CA GLU A 161 25.05 -11.16 -7.86
C GLU A 161 23.96 -11.23 -6.80
N ALA A 162 23.80 -12.42 -6.23
CA ALA A 162 22.55 -12.86 -5.64
C ALA A 162 22.01 -11.79 -4.67
N HIS A 163 20.87 -11.21 -5.04
CA HIS A 163 20.04 -10.32 -4.23
C HIS A 163 20.42 -8.84 -4.15
N ASN A 164 21.37 -8.31 -4.94
CA ASN A 164 21.61 -6.87 -5.05
C ASN A 164 21.05 -6.28 -6.34
N LEU A 165 20.57 -5.03 -6.26
CA LEU A 165 20.09 -4.28 -7.42
C LEU A 165 21.26 -3.96 -8.34
N ASN A 166 21.12 -4.26 -9.64
CA ASN A 166 22.09 -3.80 -10.63
C ASN A 166 21.91 -2.32 -10.95
N THR A 167 22.85 -1.75 -11.71
CA THR A 167 22.89 -0.33 -12.06
C THR A 167 21.61 0.12 -12.76
N ALA A 168 21.13 -0.67 -13.73
CA ALA A 168 19.91 -0.39 -14.47
C ALA A 168 18.67 -0.38 -13.55
N GLU A 169 18.54 -1.38 -12.67
CA GLU A 169 17.45 -1.49 -11.70
C GLU A 169 17.45 -0.32 -10.71
N GLN A 170 18.62 0.06 -10.18
CA GLN A 170 18.76 1.20 -9.28
C GLN A 170 18.31 2.48 -9.97
N LYS A 171 18.73 2.70 -11.22
CA LYS A 171 18.37 3.93 -11.94
C LYS A 171 16.90 4.00 -12.29
N VAL A 172 16.29 2.88 -12.70
CA VAL A 172 14.84 2.80 -12.92
C VAL A 172 14.09 3.06 -11.62
N GLN A 173 14.49 2.44 -10.50
CA GLN A 173 13.86 2.69 -9.21
C GLN A 173 13.97 4.16 -8.80
N GLU A 174 15.12 4.80 -8.99
CA GLU A 174 15.31 6.22 -8.69
C GLU A 174 14.32 7.10 -9.49
N ILE A 175 14.23 6.90 -10.81
CA ILE A 175 13.35 7.69 -11.70
C ILE A 175 11.89 7.56 -11.28
N PHE A 176 11.43 6.34 -10.99
CA PHE A 176 10.04 6.07 -10.64
C PHE A 176 9.72 6.45 -9.19
N ARG A 177 10.66 6.30 -8.24
CA ARG A 177 10.49 6.80 -6.87
C ARG A 177 10.34 8.32 -6.85
N ASN A 178 11.13 9.03 -7.64
CA ASN A 178 11.01 10.49 -7.79
C ASN A 178 9.64 10.92 -8.35
N LYS A 179 8.93 10.01 -9.04
CA LYS A 179 7.57 10.21 -9.53
C LYS A 179 6.48 9.74 -8.56
N GLY A 180 6.84 9.18 -7.40
CA GLY A 180 5.90 8.73 -6.37
C GLY A 180 5.53 7.25 -6.41
N PHE A 181 6.19 6.43 -7.24
CA PHE A 181 5.96 4.99 -7.27
C PHE A 181 6.70 4.28 -6.13
N GLU A 182 6.05 3.30 -5.51
CA GLU A 182 6.63 2.44 -4.50
C GLU A 182 7.20 1.16 -5.10
N PHE A 183 8.21 0.57 -4.45
CA PHE A 183 8.84 -0.67 -4.88
C PHE A 183 8.80 -1.73 -3.79
N VAL A 184 8.61 -2.98 -4.18
CA VAL A 184 8.76 -4.14 -3.30
C VAL A 184 10.25 -4.39 -3.04
N ASP A 185 10.60 -4.73 -1.80
CA ASP A 185 11.98 -5.14 -1.48
C ASP A 185 12.32 -6.48 -2.15
N GLN A 186 13.22 -6.42 -3.12
CA GLN A 186 13.66 -7.59 -3.87
C GLN A 186 14.37 -8.59 -2.95
N LYS A 187 15.18 -8.14 -1.98
CA LYS A 187 15.88 -9.06 -1.08
C LYS A 187 14.90 -9.96 -0.35
N THR A 188 13.81 -9.39 0.14
CA THR A 188 12.72 -10.14 0.75
C THR A 188 11.97 -11.03 -0.25
N ALA A 189 11.73 -10.54 -1.46
CA ALA A 189 11.06 -11.32 -2.50
C ALA A 189 11.83 -12.61 -2.88
N PHE A 190 13.17 -12.56 -2.92
CA PHE A 190 14.01 -13.70 -3.28
C PHE A 190 14.35 -14.67 -2.12
N ARG A 191 14.12 -14.30 -0.85
CA ARG A 191 14.52 -15.13 0.32
C ARG A 191 13.96 -16.55 0.33
N ASN A 192 12.75 -16.75 -0.20
CA ASN A 192 12.04 -18.05 -0.15
C ASN A 192 11.83 -18.65 -1.55
N LEU A 193 12.64 -18.24 -2.52
CA LEU A 193 12.53 -18.68 -3.90
C LEU A 193 13.29 -20.00 -4.11
N GLN A 194 12.69 -20.93 -4.86
CA GLN A 194 13.40 -22.14 -5.26
C GLN A 194 14.46 -21.79 -6.31
N ARG A 195 15.61 -22.48 -6.29
CA ARG A 195 16.72 -22.24 -7.22
C ARG A 195 16.29 -22.27 -8.69
N ASP A 196 15.41 -23.19 -9.07
CA ASP A 196 14.93 -23.30 -10.45
C ASP A 196 14.08 -22.10 -10.88
N GLN A 197 13.25 -21.59 -9.97
CA GLN A 197 12.44 -20.39 -10.21
C GLN A 197 13.33 -19.14 -10.28
N GLU A 198 14.36 -19.05 -9.45
CA GLU A 198 15.34 -17.95 -9.50
C GLU A 198 16.14 -17.96 -10.81
N MET A 199 16.57 -19.14 -11.26
CA MET A 199 17.23 -19.30 -12.56
C MET A 199 16.31 -18.93 -13.73
N ALA A 200 15.03 -19.30 -13.67
CA ALA A 200 14.06 -18.93 -14.70
C ALA A 200 13.90 -17.40 -14.80
N ILE A 201 13.72 -16.72 -13.65
CA ILE A 201 13.64 -15.26 -13.59
C ILE A 201 14.91 -14.61 -14.14
N ASN A 202 16.08 -15.12 -13.76
CA ASN A 202 17.37 -14.59 -14.22
C ASN A 202 17.60 -14.81 -15.72
N ARG A 203 16.88 -15.75 -16.36
CA ARG A 203 16.89 -15.97 -17.82
C ARG A 203 15.82 -15.17 -18.56
N GLY A 204 15.12 -14.27 -17.87
CA GLY A 204 14.06 -13.44 -18.46
C GLY A 204 12.71 -14.14 -18.62
N ASP A 205 12.47 -15.23 -17.88
CA ASP A 205 11.16 -15.90 -17.87
C ASP A 205 10.09 -14.98 -17.28
N THR A 206 9.14 -14.60 -18.13
CA THR A 206 8.05 -13.67 -17.78
C THR A 206 7.06 -14.29 -16.80
N GLU A 207 6.75 -15.58 -16.92
CA GLU A 207 5.81 -16.26 -16.02
C GLU A 207 6.41 -16.39 -14.62
N ALA A 208 7.69 -16.76 -14.55
CA ALA A 208 8.41 -16.85 -13.29
C ALA A 208 8.51 -15.47 -12.61
N ALA A 209 8.76 -14.41 -13.39
CA ALA A 209 8.75 -13.03 -12.90
C ALA A 209 7.38 -12.65 -12.35
N VAL A 210 6.29 -12.82 -13.12
CA VAL A 210 4.91 -12.53 -12.70
C VAL A 210 4.54 -13.28 -11.42
N ALA A 211 4.89 -14.57 -11.32
CA ALA A 211 4.65 -15.37 -10.12
C ALA A 211 5.40 -14.84 -8.90
N LEU A 212 6.62 -14.33 -9.07
CA LEU A 212 7.34 -13.64 -8.00
C LEU A 212 6.66 -12.31 -7.62
N GLY A 213 6.28 -11.49 -8.60
CA GLY A 213 5.59 -10.23 -8.33
C GLY A 213 4.32 -10.44 -7.52
N ASN A 214 3.46 -11.38 -7.93
CA ASN A 214 2.24 -11.72 -7.20
C ASN A 214 2.52 -12.13 -5.75
N ARG A 215 3.49 -13.02 -5.51
CA ARG A 215 3.84 -13.48 -4.14
C ARG A 215 4.44 -12.37 -3.28
N SER A 216 5.15 -11.44 -3.89
CA SER A 216 5.79 -10.31 -3.21
C SER A 216 4.86 -9.08 -3.10
N GLY A 217 3.67 -9.16 -3.71
CA GLY A 217 2.66 -8.11 -3.79
C GLY A 217 3.05 -6.92 -4.69
N ALA A 218 3.92 -7.14 -5.67
CA ALA A 218 4.04 -6.19 -6.77
C ALA A 218 2.79 -6.31 -7.64
N GLU A 219 2.22 -5.18 -8.06
CA GLU A 219 1.08 -5.10 -8.98
C GLU A 219 1.57 -4.96 -10.45
N VAL A 220 2.76 -4.38 -10.62
CA VAL A 220 3.44 -4.25 -11.92
C VAL A 220 4.89 -4.72 -11.78
N ILE A 221 5.35 -5.51 -12.75
CA ILE A 221 6.76 -5.88 -12.90
C ILE A 221 7.32 -5.20 -14.13
N ILE A 222 8.44 -4.51 -13.96
CA ILE A 222 9.29 -4.07 -15.06
C ILE A 222 10.37 -5.14 -15.25
N THR A 223 10.40 -5.77 -16.43
CA THR A 223 11.43 -6.76 -16.77
C THR A 223 12.05 -6.49 -18.12
N GLY A 224 13.28 -6.97 -18.33
CA GLY A 224 13.99 -6.74 -19.57
C GLY A 224 15.47 -7.01 -19.47
N ASN A 225 16.22 -6.53 -20.46
CA ASN A 225 17.66 -6.72 -20.55
C ASN A 225 18.37 -5.40 -20.82
N ALA A 226 19.50 -5.18 -20.14
CA ALA A 226 20.40 -4.04 -20.31
C ALA A 226 21.79 -4.57 -20.68
N ILE A 227 22.33 -4.17 -21.83
CA ILE A 227 23.60 -4.69 -22.35
C ILE A 227 24.49 -3.52 -22.76
N ALA A 228 25.65 -3.42 -22.14
CA ALA A 228 26.74 -2.53 -22.54
C ALA A 228 27.82 -3.33 -23.30
N LYS A 229 28.27 -2.81 -24.44
CA LYS A 229 29.34 -3.41 -25.24
C LYS A 229 30.35 -2.34 -25.66
N LYS A 230 31.63 -2.71 -25.69
CA LYS A 230 32.65 -1.90 -26.39
C LYS A 230 32.36 -1.91 -27.88
N SER A 231 32.39 -0.73 -28.50
CA SER A 231 32.36 -0.61 -29.95
C SER A 231 33.68 -1.10 -30.51
N SER A 232 33.63 -2.00 -31.49
CA SER A 232 34.82 -2.53 -32.18
C SER A 232 35.35 -1.57 -33.26
N ALA A 233 34.89 -0.31 -33.26
CA ALA A 233 35.31 0.67 -34.25
C ALA A 233 36.82 0.93 -34.12
N THR A 234 37.58 0.52 -35.15
CA THR A 234 39.01 0.78 -35.35
C THR A 234 39.25 2.25 -35.71
N VAL A 235 38.82 3.16 -34.85
CA VAL A 235 39.13 4.58 -34.96
C VAL A 235 40.02 4.92 -33.77
N GLU A 236 41.24 5.39 -34.04
CA GLU A 236 42.15 5.88 -33.00
C GLU A 236 41.52 7.09 -32.29
N LEU A 237 40.79 6.82 -31.21
CA LEU A 237 40.17 7.84 -30.36
C LEU A 237 41.15 8.34 -29.28
N GLY A 238 42.46 8.32 -29.56
CA GLY A 238 43.49 8.85 -28.64
C GLY A 238 43.45 8.23 -27.23
N GLY A 239 43.09 6.95 -27.10
CA GLY A 239 42.95 6.25 -25.81
C GLY A 239 41.54 6.26 -25.22
N MET A 240 40.55 6.90 -25.85
CA MET A 240 39.14 6.79 -25.46
C MET A 240 38.49 5.55 -26.08
N ILE A 241 37.65 4.87 -25.30
CA ILE A 241 36.87 3.72 -25.73
C ILE A 241 35.44 4.18 -25.97
N SER A 242 34.89 3.85 -27.15
CA SER A 242 33.47 4.03 -27.40
C SER A 242 32.71 2.82 -26.88
N VAL A 243 31.72 3.07 -26.05
CA VAL A 243 30.80 2.08 -25.48
C VAL A 243 29.41 2.35 -26.04
N GLN A 244 28.66 1.29 -26.32
CA GLN A 244 27.25 1.37 -26.68
C GLN A 244 26.42 0.55 -25.70
N ALA A 245 25.46 1.22 -25.07
CA ALA A 245 24.46 0.60 -24.21
C ALA A 245 23.15 0.40 -24.97
N ASN A 246 22.50 -0.74 -24.77
CA ASN A 246 21.17 -1.05 -25.27
C ASN A 246 20.32 -1.57 -24.12
N VAL A 247 19.12 -1.02 -23.96
CA VAL A 247 18.18 -1.41 -22.91
C VAL A 247 16.83 -1.71 -23.55
N ASN A 248 16.27 -2.87 -23.25
CA ASN A 248 14.89 -3.22 -23.59
C ASN A 248 14.15 -3.53 -22.30
N MET A 249 12.97 -2.95 -22.12
CA MET A 249 12.15 -3.14 -20.93
C MET A 249 10.69 -3.28 -21.30
N ARG A 250 9.97 -4.03 -20.48
CA ARG A 250 8.52 -4.26 -20.58
C ARG A 250 7.93 -4.11 -19.19
N ALA A 251 6.78 -3.45 -19.10
CA ALA A 251 5.98 -3.39 -17.89
C ALA A 251 4.82 -4.36 -18.03
N ILE A 252 4.64 -5.22 -17.04
CA ILE A 252 3.71 -6.35 -17.06
C ILE A 252 2.87 -6.30 -15.78
N ARG A 253 1.55 -6.37 -15.93
CA ARG A 253 0.63 -6.52 -14.82
C ARG A 253 0.73 -7.91 -14.23
N THR A 254 0.82 -8.03 -12.91
CA THR A 254 1.02 -9.34 -12.30
C THR A 254 -0.27 -10.15 -12.19
N ASP A 255 -1.43 -9.50 -12.14
CA ASP A 255 -2.72 -10.18 -11.96
C ASP A 255 -3.16 -11.00 -13.18
N ASN A 256 -2.82 -10.56 -14.39
CA ASN A 256 -3.19 -11.23 -15.63
C ASN A 256 -2.04 -11.42 -16.64
N ALA A 257 -0.80 -11.08 -16.26
CA ALA A 257 0.37 -11.12 -17.14
C ALA A 257 0.27 -10.23 -18.40
N ASP A 258 -0.64 -9.25 -18.44
CA ASP A 258 -0.75 -8.33 -19.56
C ASP A 258 0.41 -7.37 -19.62
N ILE A 259 0.90 -7.13 -20.83
CA ILE A 259 1.99 -6.22 -21.10
C ILE A 259 1.40 -4.84 -21.37
N ILE A 260 1.58 -3.95 -20.40
CA ILE A 260 0.98 -2.62 -20.42
C ILE A 260 1.88 -1.58 -21.08
N ALA A 261 3.19 -1.84 -21.15
CA ALA A 261 4.14 -1.00 -21.88
C ALA A 261 5.39 -1.79 -22.30
N SER A 262 6.04 -1.33 -23.36
CA SER A 262 7.37 -1.78 -23.75
C SER A 262 8.15 -0.60 -24.30
N ALA A 263 9.43 -0.51 -23.94
CA ALA A 263 10.33 0.52 -24.40
C ALA A 263 11.72 -0.06 -24.66
N SER A 264 12.39 0.47 -25.67
CA SER A 264 13.79 0.16 -25.99
C SER A 264 14.55 1.45 -26.22
N ALA A 265 15.78 1.53 -25.73
CA ALA A 265 16.66 2.67 -25.95
C ALA A 265 18.10 2.19 -26.17
N SER A 266 18.85 2.96 -26.94
CA SER A 266 20.29 2.74 -27.13
C SER A 266 21.03 4.05 -27.07
N ALA A 267 22.18 4.09 -26.40
CA ALA A 267 22.99 5.28 -26.28
C ALA A 267 24.49 4.94 -26.44
N PRO A 268 25.23 5.72 -27.25
CA PRO A 268 26.69 5.66 -27.25
C PRO A 268 27.26 6.58 -26.16
N GLN A 269 28.33 6.13 -25.50
CA GLN A 269 29.13 6.92 -24.57
C GLN A 269 30.61 6.72 -24.89
N VAL A 270 31.42 7.75 -24.72
CA VAL A 270 32.89 7.66 -24.85
C VAL A 270 33.50 7.91 -23.50
N HIS A 271 34.38 7.00 -23.08
CA HIS A 271 35.06 7.10 -21.80
C HIS A 271 36.45 6.46 -21.90
N ILE A 272 37.40 6.92 -21.08
CA ILE A 272 38.77 6.36 -21.05
C ILE A 272 38.77 4.99 -20.38
N ASP A 273 37.89 4.83 -19.38
CA ASP A 273 37.61 3.58 -18.68
C ASP A 273 36.33 2.94 -19.22
N ASP A 274 36.41 1.68 -19.60
CA ASP A 274 35.33 0.92 -20.22
C ASP A 274 34.22 0.54 -19.25
N VAL A 275 34.55 0.22 -17.99
CA VAL A 275 33.58 -0.10 -16.94
C VAL A 275 32.70 1.11 -16.64
N THR A 276 33.33 2.27 -16.43
CA THR A 276 32.64 3.54 -16.18
C THR A 276 31.87 4.02 -17.41
N GLY A 277 32.35 3.72 -18.61
CA GLY A 277 31.66 4.03 -19.86
C GLY A 277 30.40 3.18 -20.12
N GLY A 278 30.24 2.05 -19.43
CA GLY A 278 29.11 1.13 -19.57
C GLY A 278 27.96 1.34 -18.58
N VAL A 279 28.07 2.32 -17.69
CA VAL A 279 27.11 2.66 -16.62
C VAL A 279 26.28 3.89 -16.97
#